data_AF-A0A4T3F4R9-F1
#
_entry.id   AF-A0A4T3F4R9-F1
#
_cell.length_a   1.000
_cell.length_b   1.000
_cell.length_c   1.000
_cell.angle_alpha   90.00
_cell.angle_beta   90.00
_cell.angle_gamma   90.00
#
_symmetry.space_group_name_H-M   'P 1'
#
loop_
_entity.id
_entity.type
_entity.pdbx_description
1 polymer ?
#
loop_
_entity_poly.entity_id
_entity_poly.type
_entity_poly.pdbx_seq_one_letter_code
_entity_poly.pdbx_strand_id
1 'polypeptide(L)'
;MNAAQKLYFILIVSNAGGEGKTLIAEVIKALFQLSGERVSLLDADAGNGAARVSDSSARSVGWGVGAITAPNILDACREQNVILDLGANSLASQREIVELIPALRDGFVSAGYNALALLPITPLKLGAADAILNLAAKIDGFEKVFIRNDRNNTRQFDERFYRTNAAQLGYLQPGFIAYLRGRDSSMSEAVLAPSQNYRLAAHCIAAWMRDFAEEPALKGMFEPALTRLKSLPPPPSPLAYSINSLTSATDDALESNVTKTRILASIDEHGWHPAGLRKVADELTRAAS
;
A
#
# COMPACT_ATOMS: atom_id res chain seq x y z
N MET A 1 19.13 -5.69 -25.62
CA MET A 1 19.82 -5.88 -24.33
C MET A 1 18.84 -5.48 -23.24
N ASN A 2 18.40 -6.42 -22.40
CA ASN A 2 17.58 -6.06 -21.23
C ASN A 2 18.43 -5.18 -20.32
N ALA A 3 17.96 -3.98 -20.00
CA ALA A 3 18.56 -3.20 -18.92
C ALA A 3 18.61 -4.09 -17.68
N ALA A 4 19.77 -4.14 -17.00
CA ALA A 4 19.92 -4.96 -15.80
C ALA A 4 18.80 -4.58 -14.81
N GLN A 5 18.00 -5.58 -14.41
CA GLN A 5 16.89 -5.38 -13.50
C GLN A 5 17.43 -4.83 -12.18
N LYS A 6 16.88 -3.71 -11.72
CA LYS A 6 17.31 -3.06 -10.48
C LYS A 6 16.62 -3.77 -9.30
N LEU A 7 17.40 -4.45 -8.46
CA LEU A 7 16.88 -5.11 -7.26
C LEU A 7 16.91 -4.16 -6.06
N TYR A 8 15.95 -4.34 -5.16
CA TYR A 8 15.78 -3.52 -3.96
C TYR A 8 15.80 -4.35 -2.68
N PHE A 9 16.49 -3.83 -1.67
CA PHE A 9 16.30 -4.19 -0.27
C PHE A 9 15.55 -3.04 0.42
N ILE A 10 14.31 -3.30 0.81
CA ILE A 10 13.38 -2.30 1.32
C ILE A 10 13.13 -2.53 2.79
N LEU A 11 13.44 -1.53 3.59
CA LEU A 11 13.15 -1.48 5.01
C LEU A 11 11.85 -0.69 5.22
N ILE A 12 10.81 -1.29 5.82
CA ILE A 12 9.59 -0.58 6.19
C ILE A 12 9.59 -0.39 7.70
N VAL A 13 9.60 0.86 8.15
CA VAL A 13 9.92 1.16 9.54
C VAL A 13 9.22 2.40 10.07
N SER A 14 8.70 2.27 11.29
CA SER A 14 8.00 3.34 12.00
C SER A 14 8.23 3.19 13.50
N ASN A 15 8.19 4.28 14.24
CA ASN A 15 8.32 4.23 15.69
C ASN A 15 7.06 3.72 16.41
N ALA A 16 5.93 3.53 15.73
CA ALA A 16 4.66 3.22 16.37
C ALA A 16 3.87 2.09 15.68
N GLY A 17 3.04 1.38 16.45
CA GLY A 17 2.15 0.33 15.93
C GLY A 17 0.90 0.91 15.26
N GLY A 18 0.47 0.40 14.11
CA GLY A 18 -0.71 0.93 13.41
C GLY A 18 -0.44 2.11 12.48
N GLU A 19 0.81 2.38 12.09
CA GLU A 19 1.15 3.34 11.02
C GLU A 19 0.88 2.80 9.61
N GLY A 20 0.47 1.52 9.50
CA GLY A 20 0.19 0.84 8.23
C GLY A 20 1.42 0.30 7.50
N LYS A 21 2.51 0.01 8.23
CA LYS A 21 3.71 -0.67 7.70
C LYS A 21 3.39 -1.91 6.88
N THR A 22 2.64 -2.84 7.47
CA THR A 22 2.25 -4.09 6.81
C THR A 22 1.41 -3.86 5.55
N LEU A 23 0.48 -2.89 5.56
CA LEU A 23 -0.28 -2.53 4.36
C LEU A 23 0.65 -2.00 3.25
N ILE A 24 1.62 -1.15 3.60
CA ILE A 24 2.61 -0.67 2.62
C ILE A 24 3.46 -1.84 2.12
N ALA A 25 3.87 -2.77 2.99
CA ALA A 25 4.63 -3.96 2.61
C ALA A 25 3.86 -4.81 1.59
N GLU A 26 2.57 -5.03 1.84
CA GLU A 26 1.67 -5.76 0.94
C GLU A 26 1.51 -5.05 -0.41
N VAL A 27 1.31 -3.74 -0.43
CA VAL A 27 1.18 -2.95 -1.67
C VAL A 27 2.46 -3.01 -2.49
N ILE A 28 3.62 -2.78 -1.86
CA ILE A 28 4.92 -2.81 -2.53
C ILE A 28 5.19 -4.22 -3.07
N LYS A 29 4.89 -5.26 -2.29
CA LYS A 29 5.00 -6.65 -2.74
C LYS A 29 4.11 -6.90 -3.95
N ALA A 30 2.86 -6.46 -3.91
CA ALA A 30 1.91 -6.62 -5.00
C ALA A 30 2.37 -5.90 -6.27
N LEU A 31 2.96 -4.70 -6.15
CA LEU A 31 3.55 -3.97 -7.28
C LEU A 31 4.74 -4.72 -7.90
N PHE A 32 5.64 -5.32 -7.12
CA PHE A 32 6.68 -6.19 -7.69
C PHE A 32 6.10 -7.41 -8.39
N GLN A 33 5.12 -8.08 -7.78
CA GLN A 33 4.45 -9.24 -8.39
C GLN A 33 3.75 -8.88 -9.71
N LEU A 34 3.08 -7.72 -9.76
CA LEU A 34 2.46 -7.19 -10.98
C LEU A 34 3.49 -6.86 -12.08
N SER A 35 4.73 -6.56 -11.70
CA SER A 35 5.85 -6.37 -12.61
C SER A 35 6.46 -7.69 -13.09
N GLY A 36 5.97 -8.84 -12.61
CA GLY A 36 6.58 -10.15 -12.86
C GLY A 36 7.86 -10.40 -12.07
N GLU A 37 8.17 -9.54 -11.09
CA GLU A 37 9.39 -9.63 -10.31
C GLU A 37 9.22 -10.55 -9.11
N ARG A 38 10.31 -11.24 -8.76
CA ARG A 38 10.36 -12.04 -7.54
C ARG A 38 10.56 -11.11 -6.36
N VAL A 39 9.81 -11.36 -5.29
CA VAL A 39 9.87 -10.56 -4.07
C VAL A 39 9.66 -11.45 -2.85
N SER A 40 10.51 -11.29 -1.85
CA SER A 40 10.35 -11.91 -0.53
C SER A 40 9.99 -10.88 0.52
N LEU A 41 8.97 -11.22 1.31
CA LEU A 41 8.57 -10.46 2.48
C LEU A 41 9.14 -11.14 3.73
N LEU A 42 9.91 -10.39 4.48
CA LEU A 42 10.50 -10.78 5.75
C LEU A 42 9.71 -10.11 6.87
N ASP A 43 9.13 -10.91 7.75
CA ASP A 43 8.37 -10.45 8.91
C ASP A 43 9.29 -10.45 10.14
N ALA A 44 9.62 -9.26 10.64
CA ALA A 44 10.41 -9.06 11.84
C ALA A 44 9.56 -8.47 12.99
N ASP A 45 8.22 -8.56 12.91
CA ASP A 45 7.32 -8.24 14.02
C ASP A 45 7.11 -9.47 14.92
N ALA A 46 7.81 -9.52 16.06
CA ALA A 46 7.65 -10.58 17.04
C ALA A 46 6.36 -10.51 17.86
N GLY A 47 5.65 -9.38 17.85
CA GLY A 47 4.45 -9.21 18.65
C GLY A 47 3.28 -9.99 18.06
N ASN A 48 2.96 -9.71 16.79
CA ASN A 48 1.77 -10.26 16.15
C ASN A 48 2.04 -10.95 14.81
N GLY A 49 3.26 -10.89 14.27
CA GLY A 49 3.59 -11.43 12.95
C GLY A 49 2.60 -10.97 11.86
N ALA A 50 2.26 -9.67 11.85
CA ALA A 50 1.18 -9.14 11.03
C ALA A 50 1.35 -9.46 9.53
N ALA A 51 2.59 -9.40 9.02
CA ALA A 51 2.88 -9.72 7.63
C ALA A 51 2.68 -11.21 7.32
N ARG A 52 2.96 -12.11 8.27
CA ARG A 52 2.68 -13.55 8.11
C ARG A 52 1.20 -13.88 8.17
N VAL A 53 0.43 -13.13 8.97
CA VAL A 53 -1.03 -13.31 9.05
C VAL A 53 -1.68 -12.91 7.72
N SER A 54 -1.19 -11.86 7.06
CA SER A 54 -1.74 -11.43 5.78
C SER A 54 -1.11 -12.08 4.55
N ASP A 55 0.09 -12.64 4.70
CA ASP A 55 0.81 -13.29 3.61
C ASP A 55 1.49 -14.58 4.09
N SER A 56 0.91 -15.72 3.70
CA SER A 56 1.41 -17.05 4.08
C SER A 56 2.82 -17.36 3.56
N SER A 57 3.30 -16.61 2.55
CA SER A 57 4.65 -16.76 2.01
C SER A 57 5.70 -15.89 2.72
N ALA A 58 5.29 -15.02 3.66
CA ALA A 58 6.21 -14.22 4.45
C ALA A 58 7.09 -15.11 5.33
N ARG A 59 8.40 -14.87 5.28
CA ARG A 59 9.38 -15.60 6.09
C ARG A 59 9.60 -14.85 7.39
N SER A 60 9.45 -15.54 8.51
CA SER A 60 9.76 -14.93 9.81
C SER A 60 11.27 -14.77 9.95
N VAL A 61 11.70 -13.55 10.24
CA VAL A 61 13.04 -13.25 10.73
C VAL A 61 12.87 -13.04 12.23
N GLY A 62 13.00 -14.15 12.97
CA GLY A 62 12.71 -14.20 14.41
C GLY A 62 13.69 -13.41 15.27
N TRP A 63 13.39 -13.35 16.57
CA TRP A 63 14.27 -12.76 17.59
C TRP A 63 15.35 -13.77 18.01
N GLY A 64 16.55 -13.29 18.35
CA GLY A 64 17.78 -14.11 18.53
C GLY A 64 18.59 -14.31 17.24
N VAL A 65 18.17 -13.68 16.15
CA VAL A 65 18.79 -13.75 14.82
C VAL A 65 19.82 -12.63 14.73
N GLY A 66 21.01 -12.88 15.28
CA GLY A 66 22.12 -11.90 15.25
C GLY A 66 22.63 -11.65 13.83
N ALA A 67 23.49 -10.63 13.66
CA ALA A 67 24.11 -10.27 12.38
C ALA A 67 24.76 -11.46 11.65
N ILE A 68 25.17 -12.49 12.37
CA ILE A 68 25.72 -13.76 11.86
C ILE A 68 24.80 -14.48 10.86
N THR A 69 23.50 -14.20 10.90
CA THR A 69 22.50 -14.82 10.02
C THR A 69 22.23 -14.04 8.74
N ALA A 70 22.73 -12.80 8.64
CA ALA A 70 22.58 -11.98 7.45
C ALA A 70 23.02 -12.71 6.17
N PRO A 71 24.16 -13.43 6.13
CA PRO A 71 24.55 -14.21 4.94
C PRO A 71 23.51 -15.24 4.51
N ASN A 72 22.87 -15.94 5.47
CA ASN A 72 21.84 -16.92 5.16
C ASN A 72 20.58 -16.28 4.59
N ILE A 73 20.17 -15.11 5.13
CA ILE A 73 19.02 -14.35 4.62
C ILE A 73 19.31 -13.85 3.20
N LEU A 74 20.51 -13.32 2.98
CA LEU A 74 20.99 -12.88 1.66
C LEU A 74 20.94 -14.02 0.64
N ASP A 75 21.52 -15.17 0.97
CA ASP A 75 21.57 -16.33 0.07
C ASP A 75 20.16 -16.86 -0.22
N ALA A 76 19.32 -16.95 0.79
CA ALA A 76 17.93 -17.37 0.64
C ALA A 76 17.08 -16.36 -0.14
N CYS A 77 17.58 -15.12 -0.32
CA CYS A 77 16.92 -14.05 -1.04
C CYS A 77 17.66 -13.53 -2.27
N ARG A 78 18.57 -14.32 -2.83
CA ARG A 78 19.32 -13.93 -4.02
C ARG A 78 18.39 -13.75 -5.24
N GLU A 79 18.73 -12.77 -6.08
CA GLU A 79 18.03 -12.45 -7.35
C GLU A 79 16.53 -12.11 -7.20
N GLN A 80 16.11 -11.61 -6.04
CA GLN A 80 14.73 -11.18 -5.82
C GLN A 80 14.69 -9.93 -4.95
N ASN A 81 13.68 -9.09 -5.11
CA ASN A 81 13.46 -7.96 -4.22
C ASN A 81 13.17 -8.46 -2.80
N VAL A 82 13.57 -7.68 -1.79
CA VAL A 82 13.41 -8.06 -0.39
C VAL A 82 12.75 -6.91 0.35
N ILE A 83 11.67 -7.21 1.06
CA ILE A 83 10.95 -6.27 1.91
C ILE A 83 11.07 -6.77 3.33
N LEU A 84 11.56 -5.93 4.24
CA LEU A 84 11.63 -6.19 5.67
C LEU A 84 10.59 -5.32 6.38
N ASP A 85 9.48 -5.93 6.82
CA ASP A 85 8.48 -5.28 7.67
C ASP A 85 8.94 -5.38 9.12
N LEU A 86 9.44 -4.27 9.67
CA LEU A 86 9.84 -4.21 11.07
C LEU A 86 8.62 -3.99 11.96
N GLY A 87 8.50 -4.76 13.03
CA GLY A 87 7.49 -4.53 14.06
C GLY A 87 7.53 -3.12 14.69
N ALA A 88 6.47 -2.80 15.44
CA ALA A 88 6.45 -1.57 16.22
C ALA A 88 7.55 -1.57 17.29
N ASN A 89 8.16 -0.41 17.57
CA ASN A 89 9.21 -0.23 18.58
C ASN A 89 10.49 -1.06 18.38
N SER A 90 10.62 -1.84 17.31
CA SER A 90 11.76 -2.74 17.04
C SER A 90 13.13 -2.05 17.13
N LEU A 91 13.23 -0.78 16.72
CA LEU A 91 14.47 0.01 16.81
C LEU A 91 14.74 0.58 18.21
N ALA A 92 13.72 0.68 19.06
CA ALA A 92 13.85 1.18 20.43
C ALA A 92 14.04 0.04 21.44
N SER A 93 13.52 -1.15 21.16
CA SER A 93 13.49 -2.27 22.10
C SER A 93 14.62 -3.28 21.97
N GLN A 94 15.58 -3.13 21.04
CA GLN A 94 16.58 -4.19 20.83
C GLN A 94 17.92 -3.83 20.20
N ARG A 95 19.00 -4.41 20.75
CA ARG A 95 20.35 -4.43 20.16
C ARG A 95 20.44 -5.26 18.88
N GLU A 96 19.71 -6.37 18.78
CA GLU A 96 19.84 -7.32 17.67
C GLU A 96 19.42 -6.72 16.32
N ILE A 97 18.33 -5.95 16.31
CA ILE A 97 17.83 -5.28 15.10
C ILE A 97 18.76 -4.13 14.67
N VAL A 98 19.41 -3.48 15.65
CA VAL A 98 20.39 -2.41 15.40
C VAL A 98 21.66 -2.95 14.72
N GLU A 99 22.05 -4.20 14.98
CA GLU A 99 23.20 -4.83 14.33
C GLU A 99 22.82 -5.56 13.03
N LEU A 100 21.65 -6.19 12.98
CA LEU A 100 21.20 -6.96 11.82
C LEU A 100 20.87 -6.06 10.61
N ILE A 101 20.21 -4.92 10.80
CA ILE A 101 19.81 -4.06 9.68
C ILE A 101 21.03 -3.53 8.91
N PRO A 102 22.07 -2.96 9.56
CA PRO A 102 23.30 -2.56 8.85
C PRO A 102 23.97 -3.74 8.14
N ALA A 103 24.05 -4.91 8.77
CA ALA A 103 24.65 -6.10 8.17
C ALA A 103 23.88 -6.58 6.92
N LEU A 104 22.54 -6.61 6.98
CA LEU A 104 21.70 -6.92 5.83
C LEU A 104 21.85 -5.88 4.73
N ARG A 105 21.83 -4.59 5.08
CA ARG A 105 22.05 -3.50 4.12
C ARG A 105 23.37 -3.68 3.39
N ASP A 106 24.47 -3.83 4.13
CA ASP A 106 25.81 -3.98 3.58
C ASP A 106 25.94 -5.20 2.70
N GLY A 107 25.35 -6.32 3.13
CA GLY A 107 25.25 -7.53 2.34
C GLY A 107 24.53 -7.28 1.01
N PHE A 108 23.29 -6.78 1.05
CA PHE A 108 22.48 -6.58 -0.16
C PHE A 108 23.11 -5.53 -1.09
N VAL A 109 23.63 -4.42 -0.55
CA VAL A 109 24.34 -3.40 -1.35
C VAL A 109 25.59 -3.97 -2.00
N SER A 110 26.37 -4.78 -1.28
CA SER A 110 27.54 -5.47 -1.85
C SER A 110 27.16 -6.47 -2.94
N ALA A 111 25.94 -7.02 -2.89
CA ALA A 111 25.35 -7.86 -3.93
C ALA A 111 24.68 -7.07 -5.08
N GLY A 112 24.78 -5.74 -5.09
CA GLY A 112 24.28 -4.87 -6.16
C GLY A 112 22.84 -4.36 -5.98
N TYR A 113 22.24 -4.53 -4.80
CA TYR A 113 20.89 -4.05 -4.51
C TYR A 113 20.89 -2.57 -4.12
N ASN A 114 19.74 -1.93 -4.30
CA ASN A 114 19.50 -0.59 -3.77
C ASN A 114 18.81 -0.70 -2.42
N ALA A 115 19.37 -0.02 -1.42
CA ALA A 115 18.82 0.01 -0.07
C ALA A 115 17.86 1.21 0.08
N LEU A 116 16.58 0.91 0.29
CA LEU A 116 15.50 1.90 0.45
C LEU A 116 14.83 1.75 1.82
N ALA A 117 14.57 2.85 2.51
CA ALA A 117 13.80 2.89 3.74
C ALA A 117 12.50 3.65 3.51
N LEU A 118 11.37 2.96 3.68
CA LEU A 118 10.03 3.52 3.64
C LEU A 118 9.56 3.84 5.05
N LEU A 119 9.26 5.11 5.28
CA LEU A 119 8.93 5.67 6.60
C LEU A 119 7.48 6.14 6.61
N PRO A 120 6.51 5.28 6.98
CA PRO A 120 5.11 5.68 7.04
C PRO A 120 4.82 6.70 8.13
N ILE A 121 3.87 7.56 7.81
CA ILE A 121 3.39 8.66 8.64
C ILE A 121 1.86 8.64 8.59
N THR A 122 1.21 8.64 9.74
CA THR A 122 -0.25 8.77 9.84
C THR A 122 -0.65 10.14 10.42
N PRO A 123 -1.79 10.72 9.98
CA PRO A 123 -2.32 11.95 10.60
C PRO A 123 -2.91 11.70 12.00
N LEU A 124 -3.16 10.44 12.36
CA LEU A 124 -3.88 10.04 13.58
C LEU A 124 -3.06 10.12 14.88
N LYS A 125 -1.76 10.37 14.82
CA LYS A 125 -0.90 10.29 16.01
C LYS A 125 -0.12 11.56 16.25
N LEU A 126 -0.43 12.21 17.36
CA LEU A 126 0.32 13.34 17.89
C LEU A 126 1.79 12.94 18.09
N GLY A 127 2.71 13.78 17.61
CA GLY A 127 4.15 13.55 17.71
C GLY A 127 4.73 12.52 16.73
N ALA A 128 3.91 11.87 15.88
CA ALA A 128 4.41 10.90 14.90
C ALA A 128 5.41 11.53 13.91
N ALA A 129 5.22 12.81 13.58
CA ALA A 129 6.11 13.58 12.72
C ALA A 129 7.53 13.72 13.29
N ASP A 130 7.66 14.19 14.53
CA ASP A 130 8.99 14.34 15.16
C ASP A 130 9.65 12.98 15.39
N ALA A 131 8.85 12.01 15.81
CA ALA A 131 9.29 10.65 15.99
C ALA A 131 9.86 10.02 14.71
N ILE A 132 9.17 10.14 13.58
CA ILE A 132 9.62 9.54 12.32
C ILE A 132 10.85 10.27 11.77
N LEU A 133 10.96 11.59 11.97
CA LEU A 133 12.17 12.35 11.61
C LEU A 133 13.38 11.93 12.46
N ASN A 134 13.18 11.76 13.77
CA ASN A 134 14.21 11.25 14.67
C ASN A 134 14.61 9.81 14.32
N LEU A 135 13.66 9.00 13.84
CA LEU A 135 13.93 7.65 13.38
C LEU A 135 14.72 7.65 12.07
N ALA A 136 14.31 8.49 11.11
CA ALA A 136 14.98 8.68 9.84
C ALA A 136 16.45 9.04 10.05
N ALA A 137 16.76 9.94 10.99
CA ALA A 137 18.13 10.36 11.30
C ALA A 137 19.03 9.22 11.84
N LYS A 138 18.45 8.11 12.31
CA LYS A 138 19.20 6.94 12.83
C LYS A 138 19.38 5.82 11.79
N ILE A 139 18.73 5.92 10.63
CA ILE A 139 18.76 4.88 9.60
C ILE A 139 19.80 5.28 8.55
N ASP A 140 21.00 4.71 8.65
CA ASP A 140 22.15 5.07 7.81
C ASP A 140 22.31 4.16 6.59
N GLY A 141 22.74 4.76 5.47
CA GLY A 141 23.02 4.05 4.21
C GLY A 141 21.79 3.61 3.41
N PHE A 142 20.59 4.01 3.82
CA PHE A 142 19.36 3.85 3.02
C PHE A 142 18.97 5.18 2.37
N GLU A 143 18.54 5.11 1.11
CA GLU A 143 17.67 6.13 0.53
C GLU A 143 16.36 6.17 1.32
N LYS A 144 15.84 7.35 1.65
CA LYS A 144 14.69 7.49 2.54
C LYS A 144 13.50 8.07 1.79
N VAL A 145 12.38 7.38 1.85
CA VAL A 145 11.11 7.86 1.30
C VAL A 145 10.06 7.87 2.40
N PHE A 146 9.55 9.05 2.70
CA PHE A 146 8.42 9.21 3.61
C PHE A 146 7.12 8.82 2.89
N ILE A 147 6.27 8.05 3.56
CA ILE A 147 4.97 7.63 3.02
C ILE A 147 3.86 8.26 3.86
N ARG A 148 3.14 9.22 3.30
CA ARG A 148 1.93 9.78 3.90
C ARG A 148 0.81 8.76 3.75
N ASN A 149 0.50 8.04 4.83
CA ASN A 149 -0.52 7.00 4.84
C ASN A 149 -1.84 7.54 5.39
N ASP A 150 -2.78 7.86 4.50
CA ASP A 150 -4.06 8.49 4.85
C ASP A 150 -5.09 7.46 5.35
N ARG A 151 -4.81 6.86 6.51
CA ARG A 151 -5.64 5.78 7.09
C ARG A 151 -7.06 6.18 7.44
N ASN A 152 -7.37 7.47 7.57
CA ASN A 152 -8.67 7.98 8.02
C ASN A 152 -9.30 8.98 7.04
N ASN A 153 -8.77 9.11 5.82
CA ASN A 153 -9.28 10.02 4.79
C ASN A 153 -9.29 11.51 5.18
N THR A 154 -8.41 11.93 6.09
CA THR A 154 -8.37 13.34 6.52
C THR A 154 -7.38 14.14 5.70
N ARG A 155 -6.33 13.48 5.18
CA ARG A 155 -5.18 14.14 4.55
C ARG A 155 -4.57 15.24 5.41
N GLN A 156 -4.70 15.17 6.74
CA GLN A 156 -4.19 16.19 7.68
C GLN A 156 -2.81 15.80 8.20
N PHE A 157 -1.82 15.77 7.32
CA PHE A 157 -0.44 15.48 7.70
C PHE A 157 0.24 16.74 8.27
N ASP A 158 1.38 16.56 8.93
CA ASP A 158 2.24 17.68 9.33
C ASP A 158 2.78 18.41 8.08
N GLU A 159 2.74 19.74 8.10
CA GLU A 159 3.13 20.60 6.97
C GLU A 159 4.52 20.28 6.41
N ARG A 160 5.44 19.82 7.26
CA ARG A 160 6.80 19.44 6.88
C ARG A 160 6.81 18.38 5.78
N PHE A 161 5.85 17.45 5.77
CA PHE A 161 5.81 16.36 4.80
C PHE A 161 5.15 16.70 3.46
N TYR A 162 4.50 17.86 3.33
CA TYR A 162 4.04 18.35 2.02
C TYR A 162 5.17 18.99 1.23
N ARG A 163 6.21 19.46 1.91
CA ARG A 163 7.39 20.09 1.29
C ARG A 163 8.49 19.09 0.98
N THR A 164 8.43 17.88 1.54
CA THR A 164 9.33 16.78 1.22
C THR A 164 8.86 16.03 -0.03
N ASN A 165 9.77 15.31 -0.69
CA ASN A 165 9.43 14.33 -1.73
C ASN A 165 8.82 13.05 -1.12
N ALA A 166 7.69 13.19 -0.43
CA ALA A 166 6.97 12.09 0.23
C ALA A 166 5.89 11.54 -0.69
N ALA A 167 5.82 10.21 -0.82
CA ALA A 167 4.73 9.56 -1.55
C ALA A 167 3.44 9.58 -0.72
N GLN A 168 2.30 9.72 -1.38
CA GLN A 168 0.98 9.61 -0.76
C GLN A 168 0.36 8.23 -1.01
N LEU A 169 0.18 7.45 0.05
CA LEU A 169 -0.74 6.32 0.02
C LEU A 169 -2.15 6.82 0.39
N GLY A 170 -3.05 6.81 -0.59
CA GLY A 170 -4.42 7.29 -0.40
C GLY A 170 -5.22 6.43 0.58
N TYR A 171 -6.38 6.94 1.01
CA TYR A 171 -7.30 6.18 1.84
C TYR A 171 -7.93 5.02 1.07
N LEU A 172 -7.74 3.80 1.57
CA LEU A 172 -8.47 2.63 1.11
C LEU A 172 -9.62 2.33 2.07
N GLN A 173 -10.85 2.31 1.54
CA GLN A 173 -12.04 2.17 2.37
C GLN A 173 -12.10 0.78 3.07
N PRO A 174 -12.69 0.68 4.27
CA PRO A 174 -12.60 -0.53 5.10
C PRO A 174 -13.15 -1.80 4.43
N GLY A 175 -14.19 -1.68 3.59
CA GLY A 175 -14.73 -2.83 2.87
C GLY A 175 -13.77 -3.37 1.80
N PHE A 176 -12.96 -2.52 1.18
CA PHE A 176 -11.90 -2.97 0.28
C PHE A 176 -10.75 -3.64 1.04
N ILE A 177 -10.40 -3.13 2.22
CA ILE A 177 -9.42 -3.80 3.11
C ILE A 177 -9.97 -5.17 3.54
N ALA A 178 -11.25 -5.25 3.90
CA ALA A 178 -11.89 -6.51 4.27
C ALA A 178 -11.90 -7.51 3.10
N TYR A 179 -12.13 -7.05 1.88
CA TYR A 179 -12.01 -7.86 0.67
C TYR A 179 -10.59 -8.42 0.48
N LEU A 180 -9.56 -7.59 0.65
CA LEU A 180 -8.17 -8.03 0.54
C LEU A 180 -7.80 -9.07 1.61
N ARG A 181 -8.26 -8.86 2.85
CA ARG A 181 -7.96 -9.75 3.99
C ARG A 181 -8.79 -11.02 4.04
N GLY A 182 -9.97 -11.03 3.42
CA GLY A 182 -10.88 -12.18 3.41
C GLY A 182 -10.43 -13.30 2.46
N ARG A 183 -9.28 -13.16 1.80
CA ARG A 183 -8.75 -14.11 0.83
C ARG A 183 -7.44 -14.70 1.33
N ASP A 184 -7.25 -16.00 1.05
CA ASP A 184 -5.96 -16.69 1.22
C ASP A 184 -4.99 -16.39 0.06
N SER A 185 -5.17 -15.27 -0.63
CA SER A 185 -4.42 -14.89 -1.84
C SER A 185 -3.75 -13.54 -1.69
N SER A 186 -2.63 -13.34 -2.39
CA SER A 186 -1.90 -12.06 -2.38
C SER A 186 -2.75 -10.89 -2.92
N MET A 187 -2.40 -9.65 -2.56
CA MET A 187 -3.07 -8.45 -3.06
C MET A 187 -2.98 -8.31 -4.60
N SER A 188 -1.87 -8.75 -5.22
CA SER A 188 -1.76 -8.75 -6.68
C SER A 188 -2.75 -9.73 -7.33
N GLU A 189 -2.94 -10.91 -6.75
CA GLU A 189 -3.92 -11.90 -7.19
C GLU A 189 -5.35 -11.42 -6.96
N ALA A 190 -5.63 -10.73 -5.85
CA ALA A 190 -6.94 -10.13 -5.62
C ALA A 190 -7.33 -9.14 -6.72
N VAL A 191 -6.36 -8.42 -7.28
CA VAL A 191 -6.57 -7.47 -8.38
C VAL A 191 -6.65 -8.17 -9.75
N LEU A 192 -5.76 -9.13 -10.03
CA LEU A 192 -5.68 -9.79 -11.34
C LEU A 192 -6.75 -10.87 -11.56
N ALA A 193 -7.16 -11.54 -10.48
CA ALA A 193 -8.11 -12.64 -10.48
C ALA A 193 -9.13 -12.44 -9.34
N PRO A 194 -10.02 -11.42 -9.45
CA PRO A 194 -11.04 -11.18 -8.45
C PRO A 194 -11.97 -12.39 -8.31
N SER A 195 -12.36 -12.71 -7.08
CA SER A 195 -13.42 -13.67 -6.80
C SER A 195 -14.75 -13.21 -7.42
N GLN A 196 -15.65 -14.16 -7.63
CA GLN A 196 -17.00 -13.88 -8.14
C GLN A 196 -17.67 -12.78 -7.29
N ASN A 197 -18.25 -11.78 -7.97
CA ASN A 197 -18.91 -10.59 -7.39
C ASN A 197 -17.99 -9.52 -6.76
N TYR A 198 -16.69 -9.51 -7.04
CA TYR A 198 -15.76 -8.46 -6.55
C TYR A 198 -14.88 -7.85 -7.64
N ARG A 199 -15.31 -7.92 -8.89
CA ARG A 199 -14.56 -7.36 -10.03
C ARG A 199 -14.40 -5.84 -9.90
N LEU A 200 -15.45 -5.13 -9.49
CA LEU A 200 -15.43 -3.67 -9.34
C LEU A 200 -14.59 -3.23 -8.14
N ALA A 201 -14.56 -4.02 -7.06
CA ALA A 201 -13.64 -3.79 -5.95
C ALA A 201 -12.18 -3.90 -6.40
N ALA A 202 -11.85 -4.94 -7.19
CA ALA A 202 -10.52 -5.09 -7.76
C ALA A 202 -10.13 -3.91 -8.67
N HIS A 203 -11.05 -3.36 -9.48
CA HIS A 203 -10.78 -2.17 -10.28
C HIS A 203 -10.48 -0.92 -9.43
N CYS A 204 -11.23 -0.74 -8.32
CA CYS A 204 -11.01 0.36 -7.39
C CYS A 204 -9.66 0.24 -6.68
N ILE A 205 -9.30 -0.97 -6.24
CA ILE A 205 -8.00 -1.26 -5.62
C ILE A 205 -6.86 -1.09 -6.63
N ALA A 206 -7.03 -1.55 -7.87
CA ALA A 206 -6.04 -1.36 -8.93
C ALA A 206 -5.77 0.12 -9.21
N ALA A 207 -6.82 0.95 -9.25
CA ALA A 207 -6.67 2.39 -9.39
C ALA A 207 -5.94 3.00 -8.19
N TRP A 208 -6.32 2.62 -6.96
CA TRP A 208 -5.63 3.07 -5.75
C TRP A 208 -4.14 2.68 -5.73
N MET A 209 -3.80 1.45 -6.15
CA MET A 209 -2.41 0.99 -6.28
C MET A 209 -1.66 1.75 -7.37
N ARG A 210 -2.32 2.05 -8.50
CA ARG A 210 -1.74 2.83 -9.59
C ARG A 210 -1.41 4.23 -9.11
N ASP A 211 -2.35 4.91 -8.46
CA ASP A 211 -2.17 6.28 -7.99
C ASP A 211 -0.98 6.35 -7.01
N PHE A 212 -0.82 5.36 -6.12
CA PHE A 212 0.35 5.26 -5.25
C PHE A 212 1.66 5.01 -6.04
N ALA A 213 1.65 4.10 -7.01
CA ALA A 213 2.83 3.78 -7.81
C ALA A 213 3.25 4.92 -8.76
N GLU A 214 2.36 5.85 -9.09
CA GLU A 214 2.63 7.06 -9.88
C GLU A 214 3.24 8.21 -9.07
N GLU A 215 3.30 8.08 -7.75
CA GLU A 215 3.89 9.12 -6.88
C GLU A 215 5.34 9.44 -7.28
N PRO A 216 5.72 10.72 -7.41
CA PRO A 216 7.05 11.12 -7.89
C PRO A 216 8.21 10.49 -7.11
N ALA A 217 8.03 10.25 -5.81
CA ALA A 217 9.04 9.64 -4.94
C ALA A 217 9.28 8.14 -5.23
N LEU A 218 8.38 7.49 -5.97
CA LEU A 218 8.47 6.08 -6.37
C LEU A 218 8.72 5.91 -7.88
N LYS A 219 8.91 7.03 -8.60
CA LYS A 219 9.07 7.04 -10.05
C LYS A 219 10.21 6.13 -10.50
N GLY A 220 9.96 5.33 -11.54
CA GLY A 220 10.94 4.39 -12.08
C GLY A 220 11.07 3.07 -11.31
N MET A 221 10.47 2.94 -10.12
CA MET A 221 10.53 1.70 -9.33
C MET A 221 9.53 0.65 -9.83
N PHE A 222 8.36 1.10 -10.30
CA PHE A 222 7.21 0.22 -10.60
C PHE A 222 6.68 0.39 -12.04
N GLU A 223 7.49 0.82 -13.00
CA GLU A 223 7.04 1.07 -14.39
C GLU A 223 6.33 -0.14 -15.05
N PRO A 224 6.83 -1.39 -14.90
CA PRO A 224 6.13 -2.55 -15.46
C PRO A 224 4.77 -2.78 -14.77
N ALA A 225 4.69 -2.65 -13.44
CA ALA A 225 3.42 -2.71 -12.72
C ALA A 225 2.46 -1.60 -13.12
N LEU A 226 2.94 -0.37 -13.32
CA LEU A 226 2.12 0.74 -13.81
C LEU A 226 1.53 0.43 -15.17
N THR A 227 2.33 -0.12 -16.09
CA THR A 227 1.86 -0.57 -17.40
C THR A 227 0.76 -1.63 -17.24
N ARG A 228 0.97 -2.61 -16.34
CA ARG A 228 -0.02 -3.66 -16.05
C ARG A 228 -1.30 -3.09 -15.45
N LEU A 229 -1.21 -2.23 -14.44
CA LEU A 229 -2.35 -1.60 -13.79
C LEU A 229 -3.14 -0.70 -14.74
N LYS A 230 -2.47 0.03 -15.65
CA LYS A 230 -3.11 0.84 -16.70
C LYS A 230 -3.86 0.01 -17.74
N SER A 231 -3.50 -1.25 -17.91
CA SER A 231 -4.22 -2.18 -18.80
C SER A 231 -5.50 -2.75 -18.17
N LEU A 232 -5.67 -2.61 -16.85
CA LEU A 232 -6.88 -3.07 -16.17
C LEU A 232 -8.03 -2.07 -16.38
N PRO A 233 -9.29 -2.52 -16.36
CA PRO A 233 -10.41 -1.62 -16.51
C PRO A 233 -10.44 -0.56 -15.38
N PRO A 234 -10.78 0.70 -15.70
CA PRO A 234 -10.88 1.75 -14.68
C PRO A 234 -12.04 1.48 -13.71
N PRO A 235 -12.01 2.11 -12.52
CA PRO A 235 -13.12 2.04 -11.57
C PRO A 235 -14.37 2.70 -12.17
N PRO A 236 -15.56 2.20 -11.82
CA PRO A 236 -16.81 2.71 -12.38
C PRO A 236 -17.19 4.03 -11.68
N SER A 237 -16.75 5.18 -12.20
CA SER A 237 -17.04 6.50 -11.62
C SER A 237 -16.59 6.69 -10.14
N PRO A 238 -16.53 7.94 -9.65
CA PRO A 238 -16.37 8.17 -8.21
C PRO A 238 -17.54 7.58 -7.43
N LEU A 239 -17.25 7.06 -6.23
CA LEU A 239 -18.25 6.52 -5.29
C LEU A 239 -18.54 7.58 -4.22
N ALA A 240 -19.76 8.10 -4.15
CA ALA A 240 -20.15 9.10 -3.14
C ALA A 240 -20.39 8.48 -1.76
N TYR A 241 -20.79 7.21 -1.69
CA TYR A 241 -21.13 6.54 -0.45
C TYR A 241 -19.99 5.66 0.05
N SER A 242 -19.84 5.59 1.38
CA SER A 242 -18.78 4.82 2.03
C SER A 242 -18.96 3.30 1.91
N ILE A 243 -17.85 2.60 1.71
CA ILE A 243 -17.69 1.16 1.60
C ILE A 243 -17.10 0.66 2.92
N ASN A 244 -17.95 0.46 3.93
CA ASN A 244 -17.52 0.19 5.31
C ASN A 244 -17.41 -1.30 5.65
N SER A 245 -17.91 -2.19 4.80
CA SER A 245 -17.94 -3.63 5.02
C SER A 245 -17.61 -4.41 3.75
N LEU A 246 -17.26 -5.69 3.90
CA LEU A 246 -17.07 -6.61 2.79
C LEU A 246 -18.32 -6.68 1.88
N THR A 247 -19.52 -6.72 2.49
CA THR A 247 -20.79 -6.74 1.76
C THR A 247 -21.05 -5.48 0.94
N SER A 248 -20.46 -4.34 1.33
CA SER A 248 -20.55 -3.09 0.56
C SER A 248 -19.58 -3.05 -0.62
N ALA A 249 -18.60 -3.95 -0.65
CA ALA A 249 -17.57 -4.04 -1.68
C ALA A 249 -17.94 -5.04 -2.80
N THR A 250 -19.15 -5.62 -2.79
CA THR A 250 -19.61 -6.49 -3.88
C THR A 250 -19.96 -5.70 -5.13
N ASP A 251 -19.93 -6.34 -6.29
CA ASP A 251 -20.25 -5.74 -7.58
C ASP A 251 -21.64 -5.09 -7.57
N ASP A 252 -22.69 -5.80 -7.13
CA ASP A 252 -24.05 -5.26 -7.03
C ASP A 252 -24.14 -4.01 -6.12
N ALA A 253 -23.45 -4.04 -4.98
CA ALA A 253 -23.44 -2.92 -4.03
C ALA A 253 -22.71 -1.71 -4.62
N LEU A 254 -21.60 -1.95 -5.31
CA LEU A 254 -20.82 -0.92 -5.99
C LEU A 254 -21.60 -0.34 -7.18
N GLU A 255 -22.25 -1.15 -8.02
CA GLU A 255 -23.09 -0.67 -9.12
C GLU A 255 -24.27 0.17 -8.61
N SER A 256 -24.90 -0.24 -7.50
CA SER A 256 -25.91 0.55 -6.82
C SER A 256 -25.35 1.89 -6.34
N ASN A 257 -24.14 1.90 -5.76
CA ASN A 257 -23.46 3.11 -5.30
C ASN A 257 -23.14 4.06 -6.47
N VAL A 258 -22.65 3.53 -7.60
CA VAL A 258 -22.41 4.31 -8.83
C VAL A 258 -23.70 4.95 -9.33
N THR A 259 -24.78 4.18 -9.38
CA THR A 259 -26.10 4.69 -9.81
C THR A 259 -26.57 5.83 -8.92
N LYS A 260 -26.50 5.64 -7.59
CA LYS A 260 -26.85 6.69 -6.62
C LYS A 260 -25.95 7.92 -6.75
N THR A 261 -24.66 7.71 -7.00
CA THR A 261 -23.70 8.81 -7.18
C THR A 261 -24.00 9.62 -8.43
N ARG A 262 -24.34 8.97 -9.55
CA ARG A 262 -24.78 9.65 -10.77
C ARG A 262 -26.06 10.45 -10.58
N ILE A 263 -27.03 9.90 -9.84
CA ILE A 263 -28.27 10.60 -9.50
C ILE A 263 -27.96 11.85 -8.66
N LEU A 264 -27.13 11.72 -7.62
CA LEU A 264 -26.73 12.86 -6.80
C LEU A 264 -26.02 13.94 -7.63
N ALA A 265 -25.09 13.56 -8.50
CA ALA A 265 -24.39 14.52 -9.37
C ALA A 265 -25.37 15.27 -10.30
N SER A 266 -26.38 14.59 -10.85
CA SER A 266 -27.43 15.22 -11.67
C SER A 266 -28.34 16.14 -10.85
N ILE A 267 -28.65 15.79 -9.58
CA ILE A 267 -29.37 16.69 -8.67
C ILE A 267 -28.53 17.93 -8.34
N ASP A 268 -27.24 17.77 -8.07
CA ASP A 268 -26.34 18.90 -7.78
C ASP A 268 -26.21 19.84 -8.98
N GLU A 269 -26.24 19.30 -10.21
CA GLU A 269 -26.23 20.08 -11.45
C GLU A 269 -27.55 20.84 -11.70
N HIS A 270 -28.70 20.19 -11.48
CA HIS A 270 -30.01 20.77 -11.79
C HIS A 270 -30.69 21.50 -10.62
N GLY A 271 -30.12 21.37 -9.42
CA GLY A 271 -30.58 22.00 -8.20
C GLY A 271 -31.57 21.17 -7.39
N TRP A 272 -31.51 21.33 -6.06
CA TRP A 272 -32.34 20.66 -5.06
C TRP A 272 -33.78 21.20 -4.94
N HIS A 273 -34.27 21.92 -5.95
CA HIS A 273 -35.62 22.49 -5.99
C HIS A 273 -36.56 21.64 -6.87
N PRO A 274 -37.89 21.74 -6.71
CA PRO A 274 -38.84 20.87 -7.42
C PRO A 274 -38.66 20.79 -8.95
N ALA A 275 -38.33 21.91 -9.61
CA ALA A 275 -38.08 21.93 -11.06
C ALA A 275 -36.81 21.16 -11.48
N GLY A 276 -35.78 21.12 -10.63
CA GLY A 276 -34.53 20.42 -10.89
C GLY A 276 -34.73 18.92 -10.71
N LEU A 277 -35.36 18.52 -9.59
CA LEU A 277 -35.71 17.12 -9.34
C LEU A 277 -36.60 16.50 -10.44
N ARG A 278 -37.53 17.27 -11.03
CA ARG A 278 -38.31 16.82 -12.18
C ARG A 278 -37.44 16.53 -13.40
N LYS A 279 -36.47 17.40 -13.72
CA LYS A 279 -35.52 17.16 -14.83
C LYS A 279 -34.73 15.88 -14.63
N VAL A 280 -34.20 15.65 -13.42
CA VAL A 280 -33.48 14.42 -13.07
C VAL A 280 -34.39 13.19 -13.27
N ALA A 281 -35.64 13.25 -12.80
CA ALA A 281 -36.60 12.15 -12.97
C ALA A 281 -36.91 11.86 -14.45
N ASP A 282 -37.05 12.90 -15.28
CA ASP A 282 -37.28 12.77 -16.73
C ASP A 282 -36.07 12.16 -17.44
N GLU A 283 -34.85 12.46 -17.00
CA GLU A 283 -33.60 11.86 -17.51
C GLU A 283 -33.48 10.38 -17.16
N LEU A 284 -33.76 10.03 -15.90
CA LEU A 284 -33.75 8.64 -15.45
C LEU A 284 -34.80 7.80 -16.17
N THR A 285 -35.99 8.36 -16.40
CA THR A 285 -37.06 7.69 -17.14
C THR A 285 -36.66 7.43 -18.59
N ARG A 286 -36.04 8.41 -19.27
CA ARG A 286 -35.53 8.27 -20.64
C ARG A 286 -34.37 7.28 -20.76
N ALA A 287 -33.55 7.15 -19.72
CA ALA A 287 -32.45 6.19 -19.70
C ALA A 287 -32.92 4.73 -19.45
N ALA A 288 -34.13 4.55 -18.92
CA ALA A 288 -34.71 3.24 -18.62
C ALA A 288 -35.59 2.67 -19.75
N SER A 289 -35.98 3.52 -20.72
CA SER A 289 -36.75 3.16 -21.93
C SER A 289 -35.85 2.82 -23.11
#